data_AF-A0A8B0SPK1-F1
#
_entry.id   AF-A0A8B0SPK1-F1
#
_cell.length_a   1.000
_cell.length_b   1.000
_cell.length_c   1.000
_cell.angle_alpha   90.00
_cell.angle_beta   90.00
_cell.angle_gamma   90.00
#
_symmetry.space_group_name_H-M   'P 1'
#
loop_
_entity.id
_entity.type
_entity.pdbx_description
1 polymer ?
#
loop_
_entity_poly.entity_id
_entity_poly.type
_entity_poly.pdbx_seq_one_letter_code
_entity_poly.pdbx_strand_id
1 'polypeptide(L)'
;MTKQRKERGQMLFDDDQLVQMSEEIAALLVKHLPDGKMVALSGEAARMKSETCVQIFGSNSEGEAVFSINVVFRRPPPRHLNVKCFTPRDG
;
A
#
# COMPACT_ATOMS: atom_id res chain seq x y z
N MET A 1 -45.00 -5.61 -10.42
CA MET A 1 -44.34 -6.28 -9.27
C MET A 1 -43.50 -7.39 -9.85
N THR A 2 -42.18 -7.40 -9.83
CA THR A 2 -41.20 -7.76 -8.77
C THR A 2 -39.92 -8.10 -9.58
N LYS A 3 -38.65 -7.89 -9.22
CA LYS A 3 -37.90 -7.40 -8.07
C LYS A 3 -36.61 -6.83 -8.71
N GLN A 4 -36.31 -5.55 -8.54
CA GLN A 4 -34.97 -5.06 -8.85
C GLN A 4 -34.01 -5.73 -7.86
N ARG A 5 -33.19 -6.66 -8.35
CA ARG A 5 -32.08 -7.21 -7.56
C ARG A 5 -31.13 -6.05 -7.31
N LYS A 6 -31.02 -5.66 -6.04
CA LYS A 6 -30.03 -4.73 -5.53
C LYS A 6 -28.67 -5.42 -5.60
N GLU A 7 -28.03 -5.37 -6.75
CA GLU A 7 -26.60 -5.66 -6.88
C GLU A 7 -25.86 -4.59 -6.09
N ARG A 8 -25.61 -4.85 -4.80
CA ARG A 8 -24.51 -4.20 -4.11
C ARG A 8 -23.24 -4.79 -4.73
N GLY A 9 -22.87 -4.28 -5.90
CA GLY A 9 -21.63 -4.64 -6.56
C GLY A 9 -20.50 -4.42 -5.57
N GLN A 10 -19.83 -5.50 -5.18
CA GLN A 10 -18.49 -5.40 -4.64
C GLN A 10 -17.70 -4.56 -5.65
N MET A 11 -17.29 -3.35 -5.27
CA MET A 11 -16.27 -2.65 -6.04
C MET A 11 -15.02 -3.54 -5.97
N LEU A 12 -14.84 -4.36 -7.00
CA LEU A 12 -13.59 -5.03 -7.28
C LEU A 12 -12.66 -3.92 -7.75
N PHE A 13 -11.86 -3.38 -6.83
CA PHE A 13 -10.77 -2.50 -7.22
C PHE A 13 -9.85 -3.27 -8.15
N ASP A 14 -9.48 -2.63 -9.26
CA ASP A 14 -8.47 -3.16 -10.17
C ASP A 14 -7.11 -3.19 -9.45
N ASP A 15 -6.24 -4.14 -9.79
CA ASP A 15 -4.90 -4.24 -9.20
C ASP A 15 -4.10 -2.96 -9.44
N ASP A 16 -4.23 -2.36 -10.61
CA ASP A 16 -3.56 -1.10 -10.95
C ASP A 16 -3.98 0.03 -10.00
N GLN A 17 -5.27 0.09 -9.65
CA GLN A 17 -5.77 1.09 -8.72
C GLN A 17 -5.24 0.86 -7.29
N LEU A 18 -5.15 -0.39 -6.86
CA LEU A 18 -4.60 -0.74 -5.55
C LEU A 18 -3.09 -0.46 -5.45
N VAL A 19 -2.35 -0.67 -6.54
CA VAL A 19 -0.94 -0.26 -6.66
C VAL A 19 -0.83 1.26 -6.55
N GLN A 20 -1.61 2.01 -7.34
CA GLN A 20 -1.60 3.48 -7.31
C GLN A 20 -1.93 4.02 -5.91
N MET A 21 -2.95 3.47 -5.24
CA MET A 21 -3.28 3.86 -3.86
C MET A 21 -2.11 3.62 -2.89
N SER A 22 -1.33 2.55 -3.10
CA SER A 22 -0.15 2.25 -2.27
C SER A 22 0.96 3.28 -2.49
N GLU A 23 1.17 3.73 -3.72
CA GLU A 23 2.11 4.80 -4.08
C GLU A 23 1.69 6.15 -3.50
N GLU A 24 0.39 6.47 -3.55
CA GLU A 24 -0.16 7.69 -2.95
C GLU A 24 0.05 7.72 -1.42
N ILE A 25 -0.11 6.58 -0.75
CA ILE A 25 0.21 6.45 0.68
C ILE A 25 1.70 6.71 0.93
N ALA A 26 2.60 6.14 0.11
CA ALA A 26 4.03 6.39 0.23
C ALA A 26 4.38 7.88 0.07
N ALA A 27 3.80 8.55 -0.92
CA ALA A 27 3.99 9.98 -1.13
C ALA A 27 3.47 10.82 0.04
N LEU A 28 2.35 10.42 0.66
CA LEU A 28 1.85 11.06 1.87
C LEU A 28 2.79 10.87 3.06
N LEU A 29 3.35 9.67 3.25
CA LEU A 29 4.32 9.43 4.33
C LEU A 29 5.54 10.35 4.21
N VAL A 30 6.06 10.58 3.00
CA VAL A 30 7.18 11.49 2.76
C VAL A 30 6.87 12.90 3.26
N LYS A 31 5.65 13.41 3.03
CA LYS A 31 5.24 14.76 3.47
C LYS A 31 5.17 14.91 5.00
N HIS A 32 5.10 13.81 5.72
CA HIS A 32 5.03 13.79 7.18
C HIS A 32 6.35 13.46 7.86
N LEU A 33 7.43 13.29 7.08
CA LEU A 33 8.77 13.17 7.63
C LEU A 33 9.26 14.53 8.13
N PRO A 34 10.16 14.57 9.14
CA PRO A 34 10.73 15.81 9.64
C PRO A 34 11.34 16.65 8.53
N ASP A 35 11.15 17.97 8.61
CA ASP A 35 11.65 18.93 7.62
C ASP A 35 13.14 18.70 7.30
N GLY A 36 13.47 18.69 6.00
CA GLY A 36 14.84 18.56 5.50
C GLY A 36 15.27 17.16 5.06
N LYS A 37 14.49 16.10 5.35
CA LYS A 37 14.80 14.75 4.85
C LYS A 37 14.26 14.57 3.42
N MET A 38 15.13 14.76 2.43
CA MET A 38 14.83 14.32 1.06
C MET A 38 14.76 12.79 1.04
N VAL A 39 13.59 12.26 0.69
CA VAL A 39 13.36 10.82 0.56
C VAL A 39 12.99 10.49 -0.88
N ALA A 40 13.78 9.62 -1.48
CA ALA A 40 13.48 9.01 -2.77
C ALA A 40 12.59 7.78 -2.55
N LEU A 41 11.58 7.61 -3.41
CA LEU A 41 10.71 6.44 -3.40
C LEU A 41 11.12 5.50 -4.53
N SER A 42 11.19 4.22 -4.22
CA SER A 42 11.27 3.13 -5.19
C SER A 42 10.21 2.08 -4.87
N GLY A 43 9.61 1.48 -5.89
CA GLY A 43 8.51 0.55 -5.69
C GLY A 43 8.50 -0.55 -6.74
N GLU A 44 8.08 -1.74 -6.33
CA GLU A 44 7.85 -2.89 -7.20
C GLU A 44 6.47 -3.49 -6.90
N ALA A 45 5.80 -3.94 -7.96
CA ALA A 45 4.55 -4.67 -7.87
C ALA A 45 4.66 -6.01 -8.59
N ALA A 46 4.30 -7.09 -7.90
CA ALA A 46 4.27 -8.44 -8.45
C ALA A 46 2.85 -8.99 -8.42
N ARG A 47 2.33 -9.37 -9.59
CA ARG A 47 1.01 -9.99 -9.74
C ARG A 47 1.13 -11.52 -9.78
N MET A 48 0.36 -12.18 -8.95
CA MET A 48 0.19 -13.62 -8.91
C MET A 48 -1.28 -14.00 -9.18
N LYS A 49 -1.55 -15.29 -9.38
CA LYS A 49 -2.90 -15.79 -9.71
C LYS A 49 -3.99 -15.37 -8.71
N SER A 50 -3.65 -15.27 -7.42
CA SER A 50 -4.61 -14.99 -6.34
C SER A 50 -4.22 -13.82 -5.45
N GLU A 51 -3.10 -13.15 -5.74
CA GLU A 51 -2.64 -12.02 -4.95
C GLU A 51 -1.77 -11.05 -5.76
N THR A 52 -1.76 -9.79 -5.33
CA THR A 52 -0.87 -8.75 -5.82
C THR A 52 -0.05 -8.24 -4.65
N CYS A 53 1.26 -8.31 -4.77
CA CYS A 53 2.20 -7.83 -3.77
C CYS A 53 2.78 -6.49 -4.23
N VAL A 54 2.75 -5.49 -3.36
CA VAL A 54 3.35 -4.18 -3.61
C VAL A 54 4.37 -3.92 -2.51
N GLN A 55 5.59 -3.59 -2.91
CA GLN A 55 6.66 -3.23 -2.01
C GLN A 55 7.20 -1.86 -2.40
N ILE A 56 7.20 -0.92 -1.46
CA ILE A 56 7.71 0.44 -1.66
C ILE A 56 8.74 0.73 -0.59
N PHE A 57 9.86 1.32 -0.98
CA PHE A 57 10.93 1.76 -0.09
C PHE A 57 11.07 3.28 -0.18
N GLY A 58 11.25 3.92 0.97
CA GLY A 58 11.72 5.28 1.06
C GLY A 58 13.17 5.29 1.54
N SER A 59 14.08 5.90 0.77
CA SER A 59 15.50 6.04 1.13
C SER A 59 15.95 7.49 1.18
N ASN A 60 16.86 7.84 2.09
CA ASN A 60 17.47 9.17 2.15
C ASN A 60 18.53 9.37 1.05
N SER A 61 19.17 10.55 1.00
CA SER A 61 20.24 10.86 0.05
C SER A 61 21.51 10.01 0.23
N GLU A 62 21.69 9.38 1.39
CA GLU A 62 22.81 8.48 1.70
C GLU A 62 22.51 7.03 1.29
N GLY A 63 21.29 6.76 0.80
CA GLY A 63 20.85 5.42 0.43
C GLY A 63 20.33 4.59 1.61
N GLU A 64 20.19 5.17 2.80
CA GLU A 64 19.68 4.48 3.97
C GLU A 64 18.15 4.38 3.92
N ALA A 65 17.62 3.22 4.34
CA ALA A 65 16.20 2.97 4.40
C ALA A 65 15.54 3.79 5.52
N VAL A 66 14.59 4.64 5.16
CA VAL A 66 13.78 5.45 6.09
C VAL A 66 12.49 4.72 6.46
N PHE A 67 11.82 4.15 5.47
CA PHE A 67 10.63 3.33 5.68
C PHE A 67 10.43 2.32 4.55
N SER A 68 9.57 1.33 4.79
CA SER A 68 9.04 0.47 3.74
C SER A 68 7.54 0.24 3.92
N ILE A 69 6.85 0.05 2.81
CA ILE A 69 5.46 -0.37 2.75
C ILE A 69 5.43 -1.73 2.07
N ASN A 70 4.78 -2.69 2.71
CA ASN A 70 4.50 -3.99 2.13
C ASN A 70 2.99 -4.24 2.16
N VAL A 71 2.39 -4.40 0.98
CA VAL A 71 0.96 -4.64 0.82
C VAL A 71 0.73 -5.91 0.05
N VAL A 72 -0.18 -6.75 0.54
CA VAL A 72 -0.62 -7.98 -0.13
C VAL A 72 -2.12 -7.91 -0.34
N PHE A 73 -2.54 -7.73 -1.59
CA PHE A 73 -3.94 -7.73 -2.00
C PHE A 73 -4.36 -9.15 -2.39
N ARG A 74 -5.12 -9.82 -1.53
CA ARG A 74 -5.59 -11.20 -1.79
C ARG A 74 -6.99 -11.23 -2.38
N ARG A 75 -7.25 -12.24 -3.22
CA ARG A 75 -8.56 -12.52 -3.80
C ARG A 75 -9.05 -13.92 -3.40
N PRO A 76 -10.24 -14.04 -2.77
CA PRO A 76 -11.10 -12.94 -2.31
C PRO A 76 -10.43 -12.14 -1.17
N PRO A 77 -10.88 -10.89 -0.92
CA PRO A 77 -10.38 -10.09 0.19
C PRO A 77 -10.46 -10.84 1.52
N PRO A 78 -9.47 -10.67 2.42
CA PRO A 78 -9.52 -11.30 3.73
C PRO A 78 -10.72 -10.80 4.54
N ARG A 79 -11.34 -11.69 5.32
CA ARG A 79 -12.50 -11.33 6.18
C ARG A 79 -12.11 -10.44 7.38
N HIS A 80 -10.84 -10.47 7.77
CA HIS A 80 -10.29 -9.70 8.88
C HIS A 80 -8.99 -9.03 8.45
N LEU A 81 -8.89 -7.71 8.66
CA LEU A 81 -7.68 -6.94 8.38
C LEU A 81 -6.76 -6.96 9.61
N ASN A 82 -5.49 -7.32 9.43
CA ASN A 82 -4.48 -7.29 10.49
C ASN A 82 -3.41 -6.26 10.13
N VAL A 83 -3.46 -5.09 10.77
CA VAL A 83 -2.51 -3.99 10.55
C VAL A 83 -1.48 -4.00 11.68
N LYS A 84 -0.20 -4.04 11.32
CA LYS A 84 0.93 -3.94 12.26
C LYS A 84 1.73 -2.68 11.93
N CYS A 85 2.00 -1.86 12.93
CA CYS A 85 2.89 -0.70 12.83
C CYS A 85 4.09 -0.93 13.75
N PHE A 86 5.29 -0.67 13.24
CA PHE A 86 6.52 -0.72 14.01
C PHE A 86 7.28 0.60 13.84
N THR A 87 7.69 1.17 14.96
CA THR A 87 8.59 2.31 15.00
C THR A 87 9.84 1.85 15.73
N PRO A 88 11.03 1.86 15.10
CA PRO A 88 12.27 1.62 15.82
C PRO A 88 12.37 2.65 16.94
N ARG A 89 12.63 2.21 18.17
CA ARG A 89 13.04 3.15 19.23
C ARG A 89 14.51 3.46 18.99
N ASP A 90 14.85 4.75 18.95
CA ASP A 90 16.24 5.19 18.96
C ASP A 90 16.97 4.52 20.13
N GLY A 91 18.15 3.97 19.84
CA GLY A 91 19.06 3.38 20.81
C GLY A 91 19.80 4.44 21.62
#